data_AF-G8UMJ1-F1
#
_entry.id   AF-G8UMJ1-F1
#
_cell.length_a   1.000
_cell.length_b   1.000
_cell.length_c   1.000
_cell.angle_alpha   90.00
_cell.angle_beta   90.00
_cell.angle_gamma   90.00
#
_symmetry.space_group_name_H-M   'P 1'
#
loop_
_entity.id
_entity.type
_entity.pdbx_description
1 polymer ?
#
loop_
_entity_poly.entity_id
_entity_poly.type
_entity_poly.pdbx_seq_one_letter_code
_entity_poly.pdbx_strand_id
1 'polypeptide(L)'
;MNPKYLEHIVVYLSVLVVCVLIGLLARMIVVSAGVDEFTATTVFWAVTALGVIVYAVLTLLIEGLFSSTLLKFFRKKAQLKITETTPIQTESLKEIRAKQQRQMDDKKRAKRDYAVEYTQKEFAPYTSDADLERLCQYVQLYADQLPLNDIQSIRVKTLSSLDLFHFGWNIWKYLSVSKQEDIALFLKKVFSHDLKDVEPDSIKSHLKDDPRKGIILIQEKL
;
A
#
# COMPACT_ATOMS: atom_id res chain seq x y z
N MET A 1 -13.46 -11.05 -6.20
CA MET A 1 -14.55 -10.89 -5.22
C MET A 1 -14.03 -10.07 -4.05
N ASN A 2 -14.73 -9.01 -3.63
CA ASN A 2 -14.20 -8.01 -2.67
C ASN A 2 -14.25 -8.59 -1.24
N PRO A 3 -13.18 -8.53 -0.41
CA PRO A 3 -13.14 -9.19 0.90
C PRO A 3 -14.25 -8.74 1.86
N LYS A 4 -14.69 -7.48 1.77
CA LYS A 4 -15.80 -6.95 2.57
C LYS A 4 -17.14 -7.66 2.32
N TYR A 5 -17.36 -8.13 1.10
CA TYR A 5 -18.61 -8.84 0.75
C TYR A 5 -18.63 -10.22 1.39
N LEU A 6 -17.47 -10.87 1.52
CA LEU A 6 -17.32 -12.16 2.19
C LEU A 6 -17.60 -12.05 3.69
N GLU A 7 -17.13 -10.99 4.35
CA GLU A 7 -17.39 -10.76 5.78
C GLU A 7 -18.89 -10.63 6.08
N HIS A 8 -19.62 -9.84 5.31
CA HIS A 8 -21.06 -9.70 5.47
C HIS A 8 -21.80 -11.02 5.23
N ILE A 9 -21.43 -11.76 4.19
CA ILE A 9 -22.01 -13.09 3.90
C ILE A 9 -21.80 -14.05 5.08
N VAL A 10 -20.58 -14.11 5.64
CA VAL A 10 -20.25 -15.01 6.75
C VAL A 10 -21.08 -14.68 8.00
N VAL A 11 -21.25 -13.39 8.32
CA VAL A 11 -22.06 -12.96 9.47
C VAL A 11 -23.53 -13.34 9.28
N TYR A 12 -24.15 -13.00 8.15
CA TYR A 12 -25.56 -13.33 7.92
C TYR A 12 -25.82 -14.83 7.87
N LEU A 13 -24.89 -15.60 7.29
CA LEU A 13 -24.98 -17.06 7.26
C LEU A 13 -24.92 -17.66 8.66
N SER A 14 -24.04 -17.15 9.53
CA SER A 14 -23.95 -17.62 10.91
C SER A 14 -25.25 -17.38 11.70
N VAL A 15 -25.89 -16.22 11.51
CA VAL A 15 -27.16 -15.89 12.18
C VAL A 15 -28.29 -16.79 11.67
N LEU A 16 -28.34 -17.04 10.37
CA LEU A 16 -29.31 -17.95 9.77
C LEU A 16 -29.22 -19.35 10.39
N VAL A 17 -28.00 -19.88 10.56
CA VAL A 17 -27.77 -21.18 11.20
C VAL A 17 -28.32 -21.20 12.63
N VAL A 18 -28.07 -20.15 13.42
CA VAL A 18 -28.61 -20.04 14.79
C VAL A 18 -30.14 -20.01 14.79
N CYS A 19 -30.78 -19.25 13.90
CA CYS A 19 -32.25 -19.20 13.79
C CYS A 19 -32.85 -20.56 13.39
N VAL A 20 -32.18 -21.31 12.53
CA VAL A 20 -32.59 -22.67 12.17
C VAL A 20 -32.48 -23.62 13.37
N LEU A 21 -31.39 -23.56 14.14
CA LEU A 21 -31.22 -24.38 15.35
C LEU A 21 -32.31 -24.09 16.40
N ILE A 22 -32.65 -22.81 16.62
CA ILE A 22 -33.75 -22.42 17.50
C ILE A 22 -35.09 -22.95 16.99
N GLY A 23 -35.34 -22.85 15.69
CA GLY A 23 -36.53 -23.43 15.06
C GLY A 23 -36.63 -24.96 15.28
N LEU A 24 -35.51 -25.68 15.13
CA LEU A 24 -35.46 -27.13 15.36
C LEU A 24 -35.78 -27.48 16.82
N LEU A 25 -35.27 -26.72 17.78
CA LEU A 25 -35.60 -26.89 19.20
C LEU A 25 -37.08 -26.65 19.47
N ALA A 26 -37.66 -25.57 18.91
CA ALA A 26 -39.09 -25.29 19.01
C ALA A 26 -39.94 -26.44 18.42
N ARG A 27 -39.53 -26.97 17.26
CA ARG A 27 -40.18 -28.14 16.65
C ARG A 27 -40.12 -29.36 17.56
N MET A 28 -38.96 -29.66 18.15
CA MET A 28 -38.81 -30.80 19.06
C MET A 28 -39.74 -30.69 20.28
N ILE A 29 -39.87 -29.48 20.84
CA ILE A 29 -40.78 -29.22 21.97
C ILE A 29 -42.24 -29.47 21.55
N VAL A 30 -42.66 -28.96 20.39
CA VAL A 30 -44.03 -29.11 19.89
C VAL A 30 -44.38 -30.58 19.61
N VAL A 31 -43.46 -31.33 18.99
CA VAL A 31 -43.64 -32.78 18.76
C VAL A 31 -43.69 -33.53 20.09
N SER A 32 -42.83 -33.17 21.06
CA SER A 32 -42.84 -33.79 22.39
C SER A 32 -44.11 -33.51 23.19
N ALA A 33 -44.83 -32.42 22.87
CA ALA A 33 -46.12 -32.08 23.45
C ALA A 33 -47.30 -32.83 22.80
N GLY A 34 -47.03 -33.73 21.84
CA GLY A 34 -48.05 -34.56 21.18
C GLY A 34 -48.81 -33.85 20.05
N VAL A 35 -48.30 -32.72 19.55
CA VAL A 35 -48.87 -31.99 18.41
C VAL A 35 -48.49 -32.69 17.10
N ASP A 36 -49.35 -32.61 16.09
CA ASP A 36 -49.14 -33.25 14.80
C ASP A 36 -47.92 -32.72 14.04
N GLU A 37 -47.35 -33.56 13.17
CA GLU A 37 -46.11 -33.26 12.44
C GLU A 37 -46.25 -32.07 11.47
N PHE A 38 -47.45 -31.85 10.93
CA PHE A 38 -47.72 -30.73 10.02
C PHE A 38 -47.65 -29.40 10.79
N THR A 39 -48.35 -29.30 11.92
CA THR A 39 -48.32 -28.15 12.82
C THR A 39 -46.92 -27.90 13.36
N ALA A 40 -46.18 -28.95 13.75
CA ALA A 40 -44.80 -28.80 14.21
C ALA A 40 -43.87 -28.23 13.12
N THR A 41 -44.09 -28.60 11.86
CA THR A 41 -43.35 -28.08 10.70
C THR A 41 -43.74 -26.64 10.38
N THR A 42 -45.02 -26.28 10.53
CA THR A 42 -45.48 -24.88 10.42
C THR A 42 -44.85 -24.00 11.50
N VAL A 43 -44.78 -24.48 12.75
CA VAL A 43 -44.16 -23.76 13.86
C VAL A 43 -42.65 -23.57 13.63
N PHE A 44 -41.95 -24.59 13.08
CA PHE A 44 -40.54 -24.47 12.72
C PHE A 44 -40.28 -23.26 11.80
N TRP A 45 -40.99 -23.18 10.67
CA TRP A 45 -40.80 -22.10 9.70
C TRP A 45 -41.21 -20.73 10.27
N ALA A 46 -42.27 -20.69 11.08
CA ALA A 46 -42.70 -19.47 11.75
C ALA A 46 -41.64 -18.92 12.71
N VAL A 47 -41.04 -19.78 13.55
CA VAL A 47 -40.01 -19.39 14.52
C VAL A 47 -38.73 -18.95 13.82
N THR A 48 -38.29 -19.68 12.79
CA THR A 48 -37.08 -19.32 12.04
C THR A 48 -37.28 -17.99 11.29
N ALA A 49 -38.42 -17.77 10.64
CA ALA A 49 -38.72 -16.51 9.96
C ALA A 49 -38.80 -15.33 10.95
N LEU A 50 -39.45 -15.52 12.09
CA LEU A 50 -39.53 -14.50 13.14
C LEU A 50 -38.14 -14.13 13.67
N GLY A 51 -37.26 -15.11 13.89
CA GLY A 51 -35.89 -14.86 14.34
C GLY A 51 -35.09 -13.98 13.37
N VAL A 52 -35.22 -14.23 12.06
CA VAL A 52 -34.56 -13.43 11.02
C VAL A 52 -35.12 -12.01 10.98
N ILE A 53 -36.44 -11.84 11.11
CA ILE A 53 -37.09 -10.52 11.13
C ILE A 53 -36.63 -9.70 12.35
N VAL A 54 -36.59 -10.32 13.53
CA VAL A 54 -36.12 -9.67 14.76
C VAL A 54 -34.67 -9.20 14.61
N TYR A 55 -33.80 -10.04 14.03
CA TYR A 55 -32.42 -9.67 13.77
C TYR A 55 -32.30 -8.47 12.82
N ALA A 56 -33.07 -8.45 11.72
CA ALA A 56 -33.07 -7.33 10.78
C ALA A 56 -33.51 -6.01 11.46
N VAL A 57 -34.57 -6.06 12.28
CA VAL A 57 -35.04 -4.90 13.04
C VAL A 57 -33.99 -4.42 14.05
N LEU A 58 -33.36 -5.34 14.79
CA LEU A 58 -32.29 -4.99 15.73
C LEU A 58 -31.10 -4.32 15.03
N THR A 59 -30.68 -4.83 13.86
CA THR A 59 -29.60 -4.22 13.09
C THR A 59 -29.94 -2.79 12.64
N LEU A 60 -31.16 -2.56 12.13
CA LEU A 60 -31.63 -1.23 11.75
C LEU A 60 -31.71 -0.26 12.94
N LEU A 61 -32.19 -0.76 14.09
CA LEU A 61 -32.25 0.03 15.32
C LEU A 61 -30.87 0.36 15.86
N ILE A 62 -29.93 -0.59 15.84
CA ILE A 62 -28.55 -0.37 16.26
C ILE A 62 -27.91 0.69 15.36
N GLU A 63 -27.98 0.57 14.04
CA GLU A 63 -27.40 1.57 13.12
C GLU A 63 -28.01 2.98 13.30
N GLY A 64 -29.33 3.06 13.45
CA GLY A 64 -30.04 4.33 13.70
C GLY A 64 -29.74 4.96 15.07
N LEU A 65 -29.58 4.14 16.11
CA LEU A 65 -29.28 4.59 17.47
C LEU A 65 -27.79 4.93 17.65
N PHE A 66 -26.89 4.16 17.03
CA PHE A 66 -25.44 4.37 17.13
C PHE A 66 -25.04 5.72 16.51
N SER A 67 -25.57 6.02 15.32
CA SER A 67 -25.28 7.27 14.61
C SER A 67 -25.79 8.52 15.35
N SER A 68 -26.99 8.43 15.95
CA SER A 68 -27.64 9.57 16.60
C SER A 68 -27.12 9.86 18.02
N THR A 69 -26.74 8.82 18.77
CA THR A 69 -26.45 8.93 20.21
C THR A 69 -24.96 9.03 20.51
N LEU A 70 -24.11 8.30 19.78
CA LEU A 70 -22.67 8.37 20.00
C LEU A 70 -22.07 9.69 19.55
N LEU A 71 -22.50 10.25 18.42
CA LEU A 71 -22.00 11.55 17.98
C LEU A 71 -22.27 12.66 19.02
N LYS A 72 -23.43 12.60 19.70
CA LYS A 72 -23.78 13.54 20.78
C LYS A 72 -23.00 13.24 22.07
N PHE A 73 -22.82 11.98 22.44
CA PHE A 73 -22.13 11.58 23.67
C PHE A 73 -20.61 11.81 23.58
N PHE A 74 -19.97 11.52 22.44
CA PHE A 74 -18.56 11.83 22.19
C PHE A 74 -18.31 13.34 22.13
N ARG A 75 -19.20 14.11 21.51
CA ARG A 75 -19.11 15.59 21.47
C ARG A 75 -19.27 16.22 22.86
N LYS A 76 -20.10 15.66 23.73
CA LYS A 76 -20.29 16.15 25.12
C LYS A 76 -19.12 15.77 26.04
N LYS A 77 -18.50 14.60 25.84
CA LYS A 77 -17.32 14.15 26.59
C LYS A 77 -16.03 14.90 26.19
N ALA A 78 -15.97 15.44 24.98
CA ALA A 78 -14.85 16.28 24.52
C ALA A 78 -14.84 17.68 25.18
N GLN A 79 -15.98 18.23 25.60
CA GLN A 79 -16.04 19.55 26.22
C GLN A 79 -15.80 19.54 27.75
N LEU A 80 -16.09 18.43 28.43
CA LEU A 80 -15.98 18.34 29.90
C LEU A 80 -14.59 17.95 30.42
N LYS A 81 -13.62 17.67 29.54
CA LYS A 81 -12.28 17.17 29.93
C LYS A 81 -11.16 18.21 29.85
N ILE A 82 -11.48 19.50 29.63
CA ILE A 82 -10.48 20.57 29.44
C ILE A 82 -10.09 21.29 30.75
N THR A 83 -10.76 21.02 31.87
CA THR A 83 -10.40 21.62 33.15
C THR A 83 -9.98 20.52 34.12
N GLU A 84 -8.70 20.56 34.52
CA GLU A 84 -8.01 19.69 35.49
C GLU A 84 -7.44 18.35 34.99
N THR A 85 -6.17 18.37 34.54
CA THR A 85 -5.15 17.40 35.00
C THR A 85 -3.72 17.84 34.64
N THR A 86 -2.83 17.70 35.62
CA THR A 86 -1.37 17.93 35.63
C THR A 86 -0.60 16.93 34.70
N PRO A 87 0.72 17.12 34.50
CA PRO A 87 1.38 17.22 33.20
C PRO A 87 1.75 15.83 32.64
N ILE A 88 0.88 15.26 31.82
CA ILE A 88 1.32 14.22 30.89
C ILE A 88 2.07 14.97 29.78
N GLN A 89 3.38 14.71 29.68
CA GLN A 89 4.24 15.11 28.56
C GLN A 89 3.59 14.63 27.26
N THR A 90 2.70 15.46 26.76
CA THR A 90 2.13 15.34 25.44
C THR A 90 3.18 16.03 24.60
N GLU A 91 4.09 15.26 23.97
CA GLU A 91 4.73 15.76 22.75
C GLU A 91 3.58 16.37 21.96
N SER A 92 3.57 17.69 21.80
CA SER A 92 2.40 18.37 21.24
C SER A 92 2.12 17.72 19.88
N LEU A 93 0.86 17.64 19.41
CA LEU A 93 0.57 17.03 18.09
C LEU A 93 1.43 17.65 16.95
N LYS A 94 1.91 18.88 17.15
CA LYS A 94 2.89 19.55 16.30
C LYS A 94 4.26 18.86 16.33
N GLU A 95 4.77 18.52 17.52
CA GLU A 95 6.03 17.77 17.69
C GLU A 95 5.95 16.36 17.09
N ILE A 96 4.84 15.64 17.30
CA ILE A 96 4.66 14.30 16.70
C ILE A 96 4.70 14.37 15.17
N ARG A 97 3.99 15.34 14.56
CA ARG A 97 4.03 15.56 13.10
C ARG A 97 5.43 15.94 12.62
N ALA A 98 6.11 16.83 13.33
CA ALA A 98 7.47 17.25 12.98
C ALA A 98 8.45 16.06 13.04
N LYS A 99 8.32 15.18 14.04
CA LYS A 99 9.13 13.97 14.19
C LYS A 99 8.87 12.97 13.07
N GLN A 100 7.61 12.73 12.72
CA GLN A 100 7.26 11.86 11.58
C GLN A 100 7.77 12.41 10.26
N GLN A 101 7.64 13.71 10.01
CA GLN A 101 8.16 14.34 8.80
C GLN A 101 9.68 14.18 8.71
N ARG A 102 10.41 14.47 9.81
CA ARG A 102 11.87 14.25 9.87
C ARG A 102 12.24 12.80 9.57
N GLN A 103 11.55 11.82 10.16
CA GLN A 103 11.80 10.41 9.88
C GLN A 103 11.57 10.04 8.41
N MET A 104 10.54 10.60 7.79
CA MET A 104 10.26 10.40 6.36
C MET A 104 11.34 11.05 5.49
N ASP A 105 11.76 12.26 5.82
CA ASP A 105 12.81 13.01 5.12
C ASP A 105 14.17 12.32 5.26
N ASP A 106 14.50 11.82 6.46
CA ASP A 106 15.72 11.06 6.74
C ASP A 106 15.74 9.74 5.97
N LYS A 107 14.59 9.04 5.88
CA LYS A 107 14.46 7.83 5.06
C LYS A 107 14.62 8.13 3.58
N LYS A 108 14.04 9.24 3.09
CA LYS A 108 14.22 9.68 1.69
C LYS A 108 15.69 10.00 1.42
N ARG A 109 16.34 10.74 2.33
CA ARG A 109 17.76 11.09 2.25
C ARG A 109 18.65 9.85 2.22
N ALA A 110 18.45 8.91 3.14
CA ALA A 110 19.21 7.66 3.18
C ALA A 110 19.07 6.83 1.89
N LYS A 111 17.87 6.76 1.31
CA LYS A 111 17.66 6.12 0.01
C LYS A 111 18.42 6.83 -1.11
N ARG A 112 18.34 8.15 -1.17
CA ARG A 112 19.07 8.94 -2.16
C ARG A 112 20.58 8.74 -2.03
N ASP A 113 21.11 8.82 -0.81
CA ASP A 113 22.55 8.72 -0.54
C ASP A 113 23.06 7.32 -0.91
N TYR A 114 22.30 6.26 -0.61
CA TYR A 114 22.61 4.91 -1.06
C TYR A 114 22.62 4.80 -2.60
N ALA A 115 21.63 5.36 -3.29
CA ALA A 115 21.58 5.31 -4.75
C ALA A 115 22.79 6.01 -5.40
N VAL A 116 23.24 7.11 -4.80
CA VAL A 116 24.47 7.81 -5.20
C VAL A 116 25.70 6.96 -4.93
N GLU A 117 25.85 6.39 -3.74
CA GLU A 117 26.98 5.52 -3.40
C GLU A 117 27.06 4.29 -4.31
N TYR A 118 25.93 3.66 -4.59
CA TYR A 118 25.82 2.57 -5.56
C TYR A 118 26.29 3.01 -6.95
N THR A 119 25.81 4.16 -7.43
CA THR A 119 26.23 4.74 -8.72
C THR A 119 27.74 4.98 -8.77
N GLN A 120 28.31 5.53 -7.70
CA GLN A 120 29.75 5.76 -7.59
C GLN A 120 30.54 4.46 -7.72
N LYS A 121 30.15 3.43 -6.98
CA LYS A 121 30.83 2.12 -6.99
C LYS A 121 30.75 1.44 -8.35
N GLU A 122 29.58 1.42 -8.98
CA GLU A 122 29.38 0.73 -10.24
C GLU A 122 30.05 1.46 -11.41
N PHE A 123 30.07 2.79 -11.43
CA PHE A 123 30.55 3.56 -12.60
C PHE A 123 31.99 4.06 -12.48
N ALA A 124 32.60 4.08 -11.28
CA ALA A 124 33.97 4.57 -11.10
C ALA A 124 35.02 3.99 -12.08
N PRO A 125 35.00 2.69 -12.43
CA PRO A 125 35.97 2.14 -13.39
C PRO A 125 35.68 2.49 -14.86
N TYR A 126 34.48 2.99 -15.16
CA TYR A 126 33.92 3.02 -16.52
C TYR A 126 33.61 4.43 -17.03
N THR A 127 33.85 5.47 -16.24
CA THR A 127 33.65 6.85 -16.68
C THR A 127 34.73 7.78 -16.12
N SER A 128 34.78 9.03 -16.57
CA SER A 128 35.71 10.02 -16.00
C SER A 128 35.18 10.54 -14.65
N ASP A 129 36.06 11.02 -13.77
CA ASP A 129 35.64 11.60 -12.48
C ASP A 129 34.59 12.71 -12.66
N ALA A 130 34.80 13.59 -13.65
CA ALA A 130 33.86 14.67 -13.96
C ALA A 130 32.49 14.15 -14.42
N ASP A 131 32.45 13.07 -15.20
CA ASP A 131 31.20 12.46 -15.63
C ASP A 131 30.55 11.64 -14.51
N LEU A 132 31.33 11.01 -13.63
CA LEU A 132 30.83 10.32 -12.45
C LEU A 132 30.14 11.30 -11.50
N GLU A 133 30.74 12.45 -11.26
CA GLU A 133 30.15 13.53 -10.45
C GLU A 133 28.82 14.00 -11.05
N ARG A 134 28.77 14.21 -12.37
CA ARG A 134 27.51 14.56 -13.06
C ARG A 134 26.46 13.45 -12.94
N LEU A 135 26.84 12.19 -13.13
CA LEU A 135 25.92 11.06 -13.01
C LEU A 135 25.30 11.01 -11.62
N CYS A 136 26.13 11.18 -10.58
CA CYS A 136 25.67 11.25 -9.19
C CYS A 136 24.69 12.41 -8.98
N GLN A 137 24.96 13.58 -9.53
CA GLN A 137 24.05 14.72 -9.48
C GLN A 137 22.71 14.42 -10.18
N TYR A 138 22.74 13.79 -11.35
CA TYR A 138 21.51 13.41 -12.07
C TYR A 138 20.70 12.37 -11.31
N VAL A 139 21.34 11.39 -10.67
CA VAL A 139 20.67 10.42 -9.78
C VAL A 139 20.04 11.13 -8.57
N GLN A 140 20.70 12.14 -7.99
CA GLN A 140 20.10 12.95 -6.91
C GLN A 140 18.86 13.71 -7.41
N LEU A 141 18.94 14.38 -8.56
CA LEU A 141 17.79 15.07 -9.15
C LEU A 141 16.63 14.11 -9.43
N TYR A 142 16.92 12.92 -9.96
CA TYR A 142 15.91 11.87 -10.17
C TYR A 142 15.28 11.40 -8.85
N ALA A 143 16.08 11.12 -7.82
CA ALA A 143 15.58 10.72 -6.50
C ALA A 143 14.72 11.81 -5.83
N ASP A 144 15.07 13.08 -6.05
CA ASP A 144 14.33 14.22 -5.56
C ASP A 144 13.12 14.60 -6.44
N GLN A 145 12.92 13.91 -7.56
CA GLN A 145 11.87 14.17 -8.56
C GLN A 145 11.93 15.59 -9.12
N LEU A 146 13.15 16.09 -9.29
CA LEU A 146 13.45 17.39 -9.89
C LEU A 146 13.67 17.24 -11.40
N PRO A 147 13.32 18.26 -12.19
CA PRO A 147 13.49 18.22 -13.63
C PRO A 147 14.96 18.14 -14.03
N LEU A 148 15.25 17.32 -15.04
CA LEU A 148 16.55 17.23 -15.69
C LEU A 148 16.56 18.16 -16.92
N ASN A 149 16.89 19.42 -16.66
CA ASN A 149 17.05 20.45 -17.68
C ASN A 149 18.54 20.56 -18.07
N ASP A 150 18.80 20.85 -19.34
CA ASP A 150 20.15 21.16 -19.86
C ASP A 150 21.23 20.14 -19.49
N ILE A 151 20.87 18.85 -19.52
CA ILE A 151 21.78 17.76 -19.20
C ILE A 151 22.85 17.59 -20.28
N GLN A 152 24.04 17.22 -19.83
CA GLN A 152 25.13 16.81 -20.69
C GLN A 152 25.17 15.30 -20.74
N SER A 153 25.29 14.74 -21.96
CA SER A 153 25.43 13.29 -22.10
C SER A 153 26.72 12.82 -21.44
N ILE A 154 26.60 11.75 -20.67
CA ILE A 154 27.70 11.02 -20.06
C ILE A 154 28.14 9.94 -21.04
N ARG A 155 29.45 9.71 -21.13
CA ARG A 155 30.03 8.62 -21.93
C ARG A 155 30.57 7.56 -21.00
N VAL A 156 30.16 6.32 -21.23
CA VAL A 156 30.74 5.17 -20.52
C VAL A 156 31.73 4.42 -21.41
N LYS A 157 32.74 3.83 -20.77
CA LYS A 157 33.70 2.92 -21.39
C LYS A 157 33.30 1.50 -21.03
N THR A 158 33.32 0.59 -22.00
CA THR A 158 33.16 -0.87 -21.80
C THR A 158 31.75 -1.32 -21.41
N LEU A 159 30.97 -0.52 -20.68
CA LEU A 159 29.58 -0.84 -20.34
C LEU A 159 28.71 -0.91 -21.59
N SER A 160 27.89 -1.96 -21.67
CA SER A 160 26.92 -2.17 -22.74
C SER A 160 25.59 -1.47 -22.44
N SER A 161 24.71 -1.38 -23.44
CA SER A 161 23.34 -0.88 -23.22
C SER A 161 22.59 -1.72 -22.18
N LEU A 162 22.85 -3.03 -22.11
CA LEU A 162 22.26 -3.92 -21.11
C LEU A 162 22.68 -3.52 -19.68
N ASP A 163 23.95 -3.15 -19.48
CA ASP A 163 24.45 -2.68 -18.18
C ASP A 163 23.75 -1.39 -17.75
N LEU A 164 23.52 -0.47 -18.69
CA LEU A 164 22.78 0.77 -18.45
C LEU A 164 21.30 0.49 -18.12
N PHE A 165 20.70 -0.52 -18.73
CA PHE A 165 19.34 -0.96 -18.43
C PHE A 165 19.24 -1.53 -17.02
N HIS A 166 20.17 -2.43 -16.64
CA HIS A 166 20.25 -2.96 -15.27
C HIS A 166 20.47 -1.87 -14.23
N PHE A 167 21.36 -0.92 -14.54
CA PHE A 167 21.56 0.26 -13.70
C PHE A 167 20.25 1.02 -13.47
N GLY A 168 19.53 1.36 -14.55
CA GLY A 168 18.24 2.04 -14.43
C GLY A 168 17.25 1.23 -13.63
N TRP A 169 17.15 -0.08 -13.87
CA TRP A 169 16.28 -0.97 -13.09
C TRP A 169 16.59 -0.91 -11.59
N ASN A 170 17.87 -1.04 -11.21
CA ASN A 170 18.29 -1.02 -9.81
C ASN A 170 17.95 0.31 -9.14
N ILE A 171 18.26 1.44 -9.80
CA ILE A 171 17.92 2.79 -9.30
C ILE A 171 16.41 2.96 -9.14
N TRP A 172 15.63 2.66 -10.19
CA TRP A 172 14.17 2.80 -10.16
C TRP A 172 13.55 1.91 -9.09
N LYS A 173 13.96 0.64 -9.01
CA LYS A 173 13.43 -0.32 -8.05
C LYS A 173 13.71 0.11 -6.62
N TYR A 174 14.95 0.52 -6.32
CA TYR A 174 15.34 0.89 -4.96
C TYR A 174 14.67 2.19 -4.50
N LEU A 175 14.70 3.23 -5.33
CA LEU A 175 14.12 4.53 -4.98
C LEU A 175 12.58 4.44 -4.93
N SER A 176 11.96 3.80 -5.93
CA SER A 176 10.50 3.67 -6.06
C SER A 176 9.77 5.02 -5.96
N VAL A 177 10.32 6.05 -6.61
CA VAL A 177 9.82 7.44 -6.56
C VAL A 177 9.00 7.86 -7.79
N SER A 178 9.05 7.08 -8.87
CA SER A 178 8.41 7.42 -10.16
C SER A 178 8.03 6.16 -10.95
N LYS A 179 7.47 6.34 -12.15
CA LYS A 179 7.10 5.23 -13.02
C LYS A 179 8.30 4.72 -13.82
N GLN A 180 8.13 3.57 -14.47
CA GLN A 180 9.18 2.93 -15.25
C GLN A 180 9.51 3.74 -16.52
N GLU A 181 8.54 4.46 -17.08
CA GLU A 181 8.76 5.39 -18.19
C GLU A 181 9.76 6.50 -17.82
N ASP A 182 9.70 7.00 -16.58
CA ASP A 182 10.54 8.11 -16.13
C ASP A 182 12.02 7.70 -16.05
N ILE A 183 12.31 6.48 -15.59
CA ILE A 183 13.70 5.98 -15.57
C ILE A 183 14.21 5.66 -16.99
N ALA A 184 13.33 5.19 -17.87
CA ALA A 184 13.72 4.95 -19.27
C ALA A 184 14.09 6.26 -19.98
N LEU A 185 13.30 7.32 -19.75
CA LEU A 185 13.61 8.66 -20.22
C LEU A 185 14.88 9.21 -19.58
N PHE A 186 15.08 9.01 -18.28
CA PHE A 186 16.32 9.36 -17.58
C PHE A 186 17.54 8.74 -18.27
N LEU A 187 17.53 7.43 -18.52
CA LEU A 187 18.64 6.73 -19.17
C LEU A 187 18.89 7.26 -20.58
N LYS A 188 17.83 7.42 -21.40
CA LYS A 188 17.96 7.95 -22.78
C LYS A 188 18.60 9.33 -22.80
N LYS A 189 18.28 10.15 -21.81
CA LYS A 189 18.75 11.51 -21.63
C LYS A 189 20.21 11.55 -21.18
N VAL A 190 20.53 10.85 -20.10
CA VAL A 190 21.85 10.87 -19.46
C VAL A 190 22.90 10.15 -20.33
N PHE A 191 22.54 9.04 -20.96
CA PHE A 191 23.43 8.25 -21.81
C PHE A 191 23.05 8.39 -23.29
N SER A 192 22.67 9.59 -23.73
CA SER A 192 22.14 9.80 -25.08
C SER A 192 23.11 9.42 -26.19
N HIS A 193 24.42 9.48 -25.95
CA HIS A 193 25.43 8.96 -26.86
C HIS A 193 25.39 7.42 -26.97
N ASP A 194 25.42 6.73 -25.82
CA ASP A 194 25.56 5.27 -25.75
C ASP A 194 24.24 4.53 -26.02
N LEU A 195 23.12 5.24 -25.90
CA LEU A 195 21.77 4.75 -26.20
C LEU A 195 21.15 5.46 -27.41
N LYS A 196 21.95 6.08 -28.28
CA LYS A 196 21.45 6.91 -29.40
C LYS A 196 20.43 6.19 -30.29
N ASP A 197 20.66 4.90 -30.57
CA ASP A 197 19.85 4.08 -31.48
C ASP A 197 18.73 3.29 -30.77
N VAL A 198 18.54 3.49 -29.46
CA VAL A 198 17.52 2.78 -28.67
C VAL A 198 16.36 3.71 -28.32
N GLU A 199 15.14 3.30 -28.67
CA GLU A 199 13.92 4.05 -28.31
C GLU A 199 13.59 3.95 -26.81
N PRO A 200 13.04 5.01 -26.17
CA PRO A 200 12.68 4.98 -24.75
C PRO A 200 11.77 3.81 -24.34
N ASP A 201 10.82 3.42 -25.19
CA ASP A 201 9.94 2.28 -24.91
C ASP A 201 10.68 0.93 -24.98
N SER A 202 11.71 0.84 -25.81
CA SER A 202 12.62 -0.31 -25.83
C SER A 202 13.42 -0.38 -24.53
N ILE A 203 13.99 0.75 -24.09
CA ILE A 203 14.70 0.82 -22.80
C ILE A 203 13.78 0.32 -21.68
N LYS A 204 12.56 0.86 -21.58
CA LYS A 204 11.57 0.48 -20.57
C LYS A 204 11.30 -1.02 -20.52
N SER A 205 11.10 -1.63 -21.69
CA SER A 205 10.73 -3.04 -21.81
C SER A 205 11.89 -3.98 -21.45
N HIS A 206 13.14 -3.55 -21.69
CA HIS A 206 14.34 -4.37 -21.52
C HIS A 206 15.15 -4.05 -20.24
N LEU A 207 14.60 -3.24 -19.33
CA LEU A 207 15.27 -2.87 -18.06
C LEU A 207 15.72 -4.08 -17.22
N LYS A 208 15.01 -5.21 -17.32
CA LYS A 208 15.21 -6.40 -16.50
C LYS A 208 15.60 -7.67 -17.28
N ASP A 209 16.01 -7.51 -18.53
CA ASP A 209 16.38 -8.62 -19.39
C ASP A 209 17.67 -9.27 -18.91
N ASP A 210 17.85 -10.58 -19.11
CA ASP A 210 19.12 -11.26 -18.79
C ASP A 210 19.75 -10.84 -17.43
N PRO A 211 19.05 -10.94 -16.28
CA PRO A 211 19.42 -10.30 -15.00
C PRO A 211 20.81 -10.68 -14.44
N ARG A 212 21.41 -11.74 -14.97
CA ARG A 212 22.71 -12.31 -14.55
C ARG A 212 23.84 -12.06 -15.55
N LYS A 213 23.57 -11.28 -16.60
CA LYS A 213 24.51 -10.98 -17.69
C LYS A 213 24.96 -9.53 -17.60
N GLY A 214 26.14 -9.26 -18.14
CA GLY A 214 26.74 -7.93 -18.08
C GLY A 214 27.67 -7.77 -16.88
N ILE A 215 28.22 -6.57 -16.77
CA ILE A 215 29.07 -6.08 -15.70
C ILE A 215 28.19 -5.59 -14.53
N ILE A 216 27.19 -4.75 -14.82
CA ILE A 216 26.24 -4.28 -13.83
C ILE A 216 25.09 -5.28 -13.79
N LEU A 217 24.93 -5.95 -12.65
CA LEU A 217 23.91 -6.99 -12.47
C LEU A 217 22.66 -6.45 -11.77
N ILE A 218 21.53 -7.13 -11.97
CA ILE A 218 20.30 -6.79 -11.26
C ILE A 218 20.40 -7.21 -9.80
N GLN A 219 20.18 -6.26 -8.90
CA GLN A 219 20.19 -6.52 -7.47
C GLN A 219 18.77 -6.92 -7.01
N GLU A 220 18.59 -8.21 -6.71
CA GLU A 220 17.28 -8.75 -6.28
C GLU A 220 16.91 -8.35 -4.84
N LYS A 221 17.89 -7.94 -4.02
CA LYS A 221 17.75 -7.61 -2.59
C LYS A 221 18.10 -6.14 -2.32
N LEU A 222 17.39 -5.25 -3.00
CA LEU A 222 17.44 -3.79 -2.81
C LEU A 222 16.33 -3.32 -1.86
#